data_AF-A0A7W0AAX4-F1
#
_entry.id   AF-A0A7W0AAX4-F1
#
_cell.length_a   1.000
_cell.length_b   1.000
_cell.length_c   1.000
_cell.angle_alpha   90.00
_cell.angle_beta   90.00
_cell.angle_gamma   90.00
#
_symmetry.space_group_name_H-M   'P 1'
#
loop_
_entity.id
_entity.type
_entity.pdbx_description
1 polymer ?
#
loop_
_entity_poly.entity_id
_entity_poly.type
_entity_poly.pdbx_seq_one_letter_code
_entity_poly.pdbx_strand_id
1 'polypeptide(L)'
;ATLESQPASVNPGTTPEQSLASGTFRYTITGASRGETVPELPEINSVGGYGEWVVLSVYGENWSDTEQVFDMSEFQLFADGEEILIDVGNEWVGGLLGYTPAYGNTDAILWAADEGHEFALTFLAPPGAQQLTLVAGDQAIDLSAALTEPRPLAQNASNAIQPEHIEVDVVEVVDAETIVIELDGIEQTVRYLGLDVPTDDDCYADDATALNRDLVEGKTVRLERQATDVDARGNWVRDVWAPAADGRFFLVSEELVSEGAATVGISEPNTRYEGWLLGSQSVAKAEQRGLWGACAGGVGEIATSPQVVAPRPDRITALRKPPMHITRIS
;
A
#
# COMPACT_ATOMS: atom_id res chain seq x y z
N ALA A 1 12.32 15.15 -28.86
CA ALA A 1 10.91 14.71 -28.79
C ALA A 1 10.51 14.73 -27.32
N THR A 2 9.23 14.83 -26.99
CA THR A 2 8.72 14.74 -25.62
C THR A 2 7.94 13.44 -25.49
N LEU A 3 8.11 12.72 -24.39
CA LEU A 3 7.34 11.52 -24.11
C LEU A 3 5.85 11.87 -23.98
N GLU A 4 4.98 11.00 -24.50
CA GLU A 4 3.55 11.08 -24.23
C GLU A 4 3.29 10.64 -22.80
N SER A 5 2.49 11.40 -22.07
CA SER A 5 2.19 11.09 -20.68
C SER A 5 0.99 10.13 -20.57
N GLN A 6 1.03 9.28 -19.54
CA GLN A 6 -0.08 8.42 -19.15
C GLN A 6 -1.34 9.26 -18.86
N PRO A 7 -2.54 8.73 -19.15
CA PRO A 7 -3.77 9.35 -18.68
C PRO A 7 -3.81 9.37 -17.14
N ALA A 8 -4.52 10.35 -16.58
CA ALA A 8 -4.77 10.37 -15.14
C ALA A 8 -5.67 9.19 -14.75
N SER A 9 -5.33 8.49 -13.66
CA SER A 9 -6.15 7.42 -13.09
C SER A 9 -7.12 7.90 -12.00
N VAL A 10 -7.18 9.23 -11.79
CA VAL A 10 -8.04 9.86 -10.78
C VAL A 10 -8.91 10.91 -11.46
N ASN A 11 -10.22 10.83 -11.23
CA ASN A 11 -11.16 11.78 -11.79
C ASN A 11 -10.95 13.18 -11.17
N PRO A 12 -10.98 14.26 -11.98
CA PRO A 12 -10.81 15.61 -11.47
C PRO A 12 -11.80 15.96 -10.35
N GLY A 13 -11.28 16.47 -9.23
CA GLY A 13 -12.08 16.88 -8.07
C GLY A 13 -12.59 15.72 -7.21
N THR A 14 -12.06 14.52 -7.38
CA THR A 14 -12.37 13.36 -6.55
C THR A 14 -11.15 12.90 -5.76
N THR A 15 -11.38 12.37 -4.56
CA THR A 15 -10.38 11.61 -3.80
C THR A 15 -10.25 10.22 -4.45
N PRO A 16 -9.05 9.67 -4.67
CA PRO A 16 -8.90 8.27 -5.11
C PRO A 16 -9.28 7.27 -4.02
N GLU A 17 -9.71 6.07 -4.43
CA GLU A 17 -9.85 4.92 -3.54
C GLU A 17 -8.50 4.55 -2.90
N GLN A 18 -8.55 4.11 -1.63
CA GLN A 18 -7.35 3.67 -0.91
C GLN A 18 -6.95 2.27 -1.37
N SER A 19 -5.66 2.07 -1.65
CA SER A 19 -5.14 0.82 -2.21
C SER A 19 -3.88 0.34 -1.48
N LEU A 20 -3.60 -0.97 -1.60
CA LEU A 20 -2.36 -1.60 -1.17
C LEU A 20 -2.04 -2.83 -2.04
N ALA A 21 -0.83 -3.38 -1.93
CA ALA A 21 -0.50 -4.66 -2.53
C ALA A 21 0.19 -5.58 -1.52
N SER A 22 -0.30 -6.82 -1.39
CA SER A 22 0.23 -7.85 -0.51
C SER A 22 0.42 -9.14 -1.27
N GLY A 23 1.60 -9.77 -1.14
CA GLY A 23 1.95 -10.89 -2.00
C GLY A 23 1.90 -10.48 -3.48
N THR A 24 1.20 -11.27 -4.29
CA THR A 24 0.91 -11.02 -5.71
C THR A 24 -0.40 -10.26 -5.93
N PHE A 25 -1.16 -9.99 -4.86
CA PHE A 25 -2.47 -9.38 -4.96
C PHE A 25 -2.38 -7.87 -4.74
N ARG A 26 -3.22 -7.16 -5.50
CA ARG A 26 -3.50 -5.75 -5.28
C ARG A 26 -4.92 -5.61 -4.77
N TYR A 27 -5.11 -4.76 -3.77
CA TYR A 27 -6.40 -4.51 -3.14
C TYR A 27 -6.74 -3.03 -3.17
N THR A 28 -8.00 -2.73 -3.50
CA THR A 28 -8.56 -1.38 -3.52
C THR A 28 -9.81 -1.36 -2.66
N ILE A 29 -9.86 -0.49 -1.66
CA ILE A 29 -11.04 -0.26 -0.81
C ILE A 29 -12.00 0.63 -1.60
N THR A 30 -13.04 0.02 -2.17
CA THR A 30 -14.02 0.67 -3.06
C THR A 30 -15.21 1.24 -2.29
N GLY A 31 -15.45 0.76 -1.07
CA GLY A 31 -16.51 1.22 -0.19
C GLY A 31 -16.18 0.96 1.27
N ALA A 32 -16.73 1.77 2.16
CA ALA A 32 -16.56 1.59 3.61
C ALA A 32 -17.78 2.10 4.36
N SER A 33 -18.15 1.42 5.44
CA SER A 33 -19.23 1.83 6.35
C SER A 33 -18.83 1.48 7.78
N ARG A 34 -19.10 2.39 8.72
CA ARG A 34 -18.81 2.21 10.14
C ARG A 34 -19.95 2.71 11.03
N GLY A 35 -20.33 1.92 12.04
CA GLY A 35 -21.21 2.36 13.12
C GLY A 35 -22.02 1.25 13.79
N GLU A 36 -22.91 1.60 14.71
CA GLU A 36 -23.79 0.63 15.40
C GLU A 36 -24.80 -0.05 14.45
N THR A 37 -25.02 0.53 13.28
CA THR A 37 -25.83 0.00 12.18
C THR A 37 -25.07 0.23 10.87
N VAL A 38 -25.35 -0.57 9.84
CA VAL A 38 -24.84 -0.35 8.49
C VAL A 38 -26.00 0.20 7.64
N PRO A 39 -26.08 1.51 7.36
CA PRO A 39 -27.24 2.12 6.72
C PRO A 39 -27.59 1.51 5.35
N GLU A 40 -26.57 1.09 4.60
CA GLU A 40 -26.71 0.46 3.29
C GLU A 40 -27.23 -0.98 3.37
N LEU A 41 -27.11 -1.63 4.53
CA LEU A 41 -27.45 -3.03 4.78
C LEU A 41 -28.36 -3.13 6.01
N PRO A 42 -29.62 -2.64 5.93
CA PRO A 42 -30.55 -2.62 7.06
C PRO A 42 -30.93 -4.00 7.59
N GLU A 43 -30.62 -5.07 6.86
CA GLU A 43 -30.75 -6.45 7.30
C GLU A 43 -29.77 -6.79 8.43
N ILE A 44 -28.60 -6.14 8.49
CA ILE A 44 -27.62 -6.34 9.54
C ILE A 44 -28.17 -5.75 10.85
N ASN A 45 -28.26 -6.60 11.87
CA ASN A 45 -28.74 -6.17 13.19
C ASN A 45 -27.84 -5.09 13.78
N SER A 46 -28.47 -4.12 14.43
CA SER A 46 -27.72 -3.16 15.25
C SER A 46 -27.03 -3.87 16.39
N VAL A 47 -25.79 -3.45 16.68
CA VAL A 47 -25.00 -3.95 17.81
C VAL A 47 -25.23 -3.15 19.09
N GLY A 48 -26.09 -2.14 19.09
CA GLY A 48 -26.67 -1.52 20.30
C GLY A 48 -25.68 -1.19 21.42
N GLY A 49 -24.58 -0.51 21.09
CA GLY A 49 -23.54 -0.09 22.03
C GLY A 49 -22.52 -1.17 22.44
N TYR A 50 -22.68 -2.42 21.99
CA TYR A 50 -21.68 -3.49 22.23
C TYR A 50 -20.46 -3.41 21.32
N GLY A 51 -20.55 -2.63 20.23
CA GLY A 51 -19.49 -2.47 19.24
C GLY A 51 -19.93 -1.57 18.11
N GLU A 52 -19.10 -1.51 17.08
CA GLU A 52 -19.40 -0.87 15.80
C GLU A 52 -19.07 -1.84 14.68
N TRP A 53 -20.00 -1.98 13.73
CA TRP A 53 -19.69 -2.66 12.48
C TRP A 53 -18.66 -1.85 11.72
N VAL A 54 -17.68 -2.53 11.14
CA VAL A 54 -16.80 -2.00 10.11
C VAL A 54 -16.96 -2.92 8.92
N VAL A 55 -17.58 -2.41 7.86
CA VAL A 55 -17.79 -3.14 6.60
C VAL A 55 -17.00 -2.44 5.52
N LEU A 56 -16.16 -3.20 4.83
CA LEU A 56 -15.39 -2.73 3.68
C LEU A 56 -15.84 -3.50 2.44
N SER A 57 -15.98 -2.77 1.34
CA SER A 57 -16.03 -3.35 -0.01
C SER A 57 -14.63 -3.24 -0.61
N VAL A 58 -14.10 -4.37 -1.05
CA VAL A 58 -12.73 -4.48 -1.56
C VAL A 58 -12.76 -5.09 -2.94
N TYR A 59 -12.06 -4.46 -3.89
CA TYR A 59 -11.70 -5.09 -5.14
C TYR A 59 -10.28 -5.64 -5.01
N GLY A 60 -10.12 -6.95 -5.14
CA GLY A 60 -8.83 -7.60 -5.23
C GLY A 60 -8.52 -8.03 -6.65
N GLU A 61 -7.25 -8.05 -7.02
CA GLU A 61 -6.77 -8.54 -8.31
C GLU A 61 -5.48 -9.35 -8.13
N ASN A 62 -5.42 -10.54 -8.74
CA ASN A 62 -4.19 -11.29 -8.88
C ASN A 62 -3.31 -10.61 -9.92
N TRP A 63 -2.39 -9.77 -9.46
CA TRP A 63 -1.53 -8.96 -10.31
C TRP A 63 -0.25 -9.71 -10.72
N SER A 64 -0.39 -10.99 -11.06
CA SER A 64 0.68 -11.87 -11.53
C SER A 64 0.26 -12.62 -12.78
N ASP A 65 1.24 -13.21 -13.47
CA ASP A 65 1.05 -14.01 -14.69
C ASP A 65 0.74 -15.49 -14.41
N THR A 66 0.49 -15.85 -13.15
CA THR A 66 0.26 -17.22 -12.70
C THR A 66 -0.95 -17.31 -11.77
N GLU A 67 -1.48 -18.52 -11.59
CA GLU A 67 -2.56 -18.75 -10.64
C GLU A 67 -2.05 -18.59 -9.20
N GLN A 68 -2.81 -17.89 -8.36
CA GLN A 68 -2.45 -17.59 -6.97
C GLN A 68 -3.60 -17.95 -6.04
N VAL A 69 -3.27 -18.44 -4.84
CA VAL A 69 -4.29 -18.72 -3.82
C VAL A 69 -4.63 -17.42 -3.13
N PHE A 70 -5.88 -16.99 -3.27
CA PHE A 70 -6.48 -15.95 -2.47
C PHE A 70 -7.04 -16.58 -1.19
N ASP A 71 -6.68 -16.06 -0.02
CA ASP A 71 -7.08 -16.61 1.28
C ASP A 71 -7.65 -15.49 2.18
N MET A 72 -8.94 -15.61 2.52
CA MET A 72 -9.63 -14.64 3.36
C MET A 72 -9.03 -14.54 4.77
N SER A 73 -8.36 -15.57 5.26
CA SER A 73 -7.75 -15.56 6.60
C SER A 73 -6.52 -14.65 6.69
N GLU A 74 -6.00 -14.15 5.56
CA GLU A 74 -4.94 -13.14 5.55
C GLU A 74 -5.41 -11.74 5.95
N PHE A 75 -6.73 -11.53 6.05
CA PHE A 75 -7.30 -10.24 6.42
C PHE A 75 -7.70 -10.19 7.89
N GLN A 76 -7.27 -9.12 8.56
CA GLN A 76 -7.61 -8.84 9.96
C GLN A 76 -7.77 -7.34 10.16
N LEU A 77 -8.62 -6.95 11.09
CA LEU A 77 -8.73 -5.57 11.52
C LEU A 77 -8.05 -5.42 12.88
N PHE A 78 -7.20 -4.41 13.03
CA PHE A 78 -6.71 -3.98 14.33
C PHE A 78 -7.44 -2.71 14.75
N ALA A 79 -8.11 -2.76 15.89
CA ALA A 79 -8.79 -1.62 16.50
C ALA A 79 -8.07 -1.21 17.77
N ASP A 80 -7.42 -0.04 17.77
CA ASP A 80 -6.59 0.44 18.88
C ASP A 80 -5.55 -0.62 19.37
N GLY A 81 -5.04 -1.43 18.43
CA GLY A 81 -4.09 -2.50 18.70
C GLY A 81 -4.71 -3.86 19.08
N GLU A 82 -6.03 -3.96 19.23
CA GLU A 82 -6.75 -5.22 19.42
C GLU A 82 -7.05 -5.89 18.08
N GLU A 83 -6.63 -7.15 17.91
CA GLU A 83 -6.89 -7.96 16.72
C GLU A 83 -8.36 -8.41 16.66
N ILE A 84 -8.99 -8.17 15.52
CA ILE A 84 -10.37 -8.55 15.21
C ILE A 84 -10.34 -9.35 13.89
N LEU A 85 -10.87 -10.56 13.96
CA LEU A 85 -11.02 -11.44 12.81
C LEU A 85 -12.28 -11.07 12.00
N ILE A 86 -12.31 -11.48 10.74
CA ILE A 86 -13.49 -11.36 9.89
C ILE A 86 -14.67 -12.09 10.55
N ASP A 87 -15.82 -11.40 10.61
CA ASP A 87 -17.06 -11.92 11.17
C ASP A 87 -17.54 -13.16 10.41
N VAL A 88 -18.08 -14.13 11.15
CA VAL A 88 -18.60 -15.39 10.57
C VAL A 88 -19.77 -15.16 9.60
N GLY A 89 -20.44 -14.00 9.68
CA GLY A 89 -21.50 -13.57 8.77
C GLY A 89 -21.00 -12.91 7.48
N ASN A 90 -19.69 -12.84 7.22
CA ASN A 90 -19.13 -12.13 6.07
C ASN A 90 -19.68 -12.61 4.71
N GLU A 91 -19.87 -13.93 4.55
CA GLU A 91 -20.49 -14.50 3.33
C GLU A 91 -21.89 -13.92 3.10
N TRP A 92 -22.69 -13.82 4.16
CA TRP A 92 -24.04 -13.28 4.06
C TRP A 92 -24.03 -11.79 3.69
N VAL A 93 -23.12 -11.01 4.28
CA VAL A 93 -22.91 -9.59 3.94
C VAL A 93 -22.49 -9.42 2.47
N GLY A 94 -21.52 -10.21 2.00
CA GLY A 94 -21.12 -10.22 0.59
C GLY A 94 -22.29 -10.57 -0.34
N GLY A 95 -23.14 -11.52 0.06
CA GLY A 95 -24.35 -11.88 -0.67
C GLY A 95 -25.38 -10.75 -0.75
N LEU A 96 -25.57 -9.98 0.33
CA LEU A 96 -26.44 -8.79 0.34
C LEU A 96 -25.91 -7.68 -0.58
N LEU A 97 -24.58 -7.53 -0.66
CA LEU A 97 -23.90 -6.60 -1.58
C LEU A 97 -23.89 -7.08 -3.03
N GLY A 98 -24.31 -8.33 -3.29
CA GLY A 98 -24.40 -8.91 -4.63
C GLY A 98 -23.08 -9.48 -5.17
N TYR A 99 -22.07 -9.66 -4.33
CA TYR A 99 -20.78 -10.21 -4.72
C TYR A 99 -20.87 -11.69 -5.06
N THR A 100 -20.14 -12.08 -6.11
CA THR A 100 -20.13 -13.46 -6.61
C THR A 100 -18.70 -13.86 -6.97
N PRO A 101 -18.06 -14.76 -6.19
CA PRO A 101 -18.58 -15.42 -5.01
C PRO A 101 -18.68 -14.46 -3.81
N ALA A 102 -19.62 -14.75 -2.93
CA ALA A 102 -19.64 -14.16 -1.60
C ALA A 102 -18.72 -14.98 -0.70
N TYR A 103 -17.56 -14.42 -0.35
CA TYR A 103 -16.54 -15.13 0.43
C TYR A 103 -16.90 -15.22 1.91
N GLY A 104 -16.81 -16.42 2.48
CA GLY A 104 -16.78 -16.67 3.92
C GLY A 104 -15.49 -16.19 4.57
N ASN A 105 -15.46 -16.19 5.90
CA ASN A 105 -14.33 -15.65 6.67
C ASN A 105 -13.05 -16.50 6.63
N THR A 106 -13.09 -17.70 6.04
CA THR A 106 -11.98 -18.65 5.97
C THR A 106 -11.83 -19.28 4.59
N ASP A 107 -12.49 -18.73 3.58
CA ASP A 107 -12.42 -19.24 2.22
C ASP A 107 -11.02 -19.03 1.63
N ALA A 108 -10.52 -20.05 0.95
CA ALA A 108 -9.30 -20.00 0.17
C ALA A 108 -9.58 -20.55 -1.24
N ILE A 109 -9.38 -19.72 -2.26
CA ILE A 109 -9.77 -19.99 -3.64
C ILE A 109 -8.60 -19.63 -4.57
N LEU A 110 -8.43 -20.42 -5.63
CA LEU A 110 -7.44 -20.15 -6.66
C LEU A 110 -7.98 -19.08 -7.62
N TRP A 111 -7.26 -17.97 -7.75
CA TRP A 111 -7.51 -16.95 -8.77
C TRP A 111 -6.54 -17.14 -9.92
N ALA A 112 -7.05 -17.13 -11.15
CA ALA A 112 -6.24 -17.11 -12.36
C ALA A 112 -5.39 -15.82 -12.44
N ALA A 113 -4.40 -15.83 -13.34
CA ALA A 113 -3.65 -14.63 -13.68
C ALA A 113 -4.61 -13.51 -14.12
N ASP A 114 -4.36 -12.29 -13.64
CA ASP A 114 -5.17 -11.08 -13.90
C ASP A 114 -6.66 -11.21 -13.50
N GLU A 115 -7.03 -12.23 -12.72
CA GLU A 115 -8.39 -12.38 -12.20
C GLU A 115 -8.63 -11.42 -11.03
N GLY A 116 -9.75 -10.71 -11.06
CA GLY A 116 -10.15 -9.77 -10.02
C GLY A 116 -11.59 -9.96 -9.55
N HIS A 117 -11.81 -9.79 -8.25
CA HIS A 117 -13.08 -10.03 -7.57
C HIS A 117 -13.41 -8.86 -6.64
N GLU A 118 -14.70 -8.54 -6.54
CA GLU A 118 -15.21 -7.73 -5.45
C GLU A 118 -15.65 -8.64 -4.30
N PHE A 119 -15.27 -8.28 -3.07
CA PHE A 119 -15.64 -9.00 -1.87
C PHE A 119 -15.81 -8.07 -0.67
N ALA A 120 -16.52 -8.55 0.34
CA ALA A 120 -16.73 -7.83 1.59
C ALA A 120 -15.70 -8.26 2.65
N LEU A 121 -15.30 -7.33 3.50
CA LEU A 121 -14.66 -7.61 4.79
C LEU A 121 -15.50 -6.98 5.90
N THR A 122 -16.04 -7.83 6.76
CA THR A 122 -16.95 -7.43 7.85
C THR A 122 -16.30 -7.71 9.19
N PHE A 123 -16.24 -6.70 10.04
CA PHE A 123 -15.67 -6.81 11.38
C PHE A 123 -16.61 -6.18 12.42
N LEU A 124 -16.54 -6.68 13.65
CA LEU A 124 -17.19 -6.07 14.81
C LEU A 124 -16.12 -5.46 15.71
N ALA A 125 -15.92 -4.16 15.60
CA ALA A 125 -14.92 -3.43 16.39
C ALA A 125 -15.47 -3.03 17.78
N PRO A 126 -14.60 -2.91 18.80
CA PRO A 126 -14.95 -2.30 20.07
C PRO A 126 -15.57 -0.90 19.87
N PRO A 127 -16.56 -0.53 20.70
CA PRO A 127 -17.25 0.74 20.53
C PRO A 127 -16.29 1.91 20.78
N GLY A 128 -16.23 2.85 19.84
CA GLY A 128 -15.42 4.05 19.97
C GLY A 128 -13.93 3.86 19.67
N ALA A 129 -13.55 2.77 19.00
CA ALA A 129 -12.17 2.55 18.55
C ALA A 129 -11.66 3.74 17.71
N GLN A 130 -10.49 4.28 18.01
CA GLN A 130 -10.00 5.49 17.33
C GLN A 130 -9.15 5.15 16.10
N GLN A 131 -8.24 4.20 16.26
CA GLN A 131 -7.37 3.72 15.20
C GLN A 131 -7.90 2.41 14.64
N LEU A 132 -8.13 2.38 13.32
CA LEU A 132 -8.53 1.19 12.60
C LEU A 132 -7.52 0.92 11.49
N THR A 133 -6.84 -0.22 11.57
CA THR A 133 -5.83 -0.65 10.61
C THR A 133 -6.24 -2.00 10.04
N LEU A 134 -6.45 -2.08 8.73
CA LEU A 134 -6.63 -3.37 8.07
C LEU A 134 -5.24 -3.96 7.78
N VAL A 135 -5.06 -5.22 8.15
CA VAL A 135 -3.91 -6.03 7.76
C VAL A 135 -4.36 -6.97 6.64
N ALA A 136 -3.53 -7.07 5.60
CA ALA A 136 -3.68 -8.05 4.52
C ALA A 136 -2.32 -8.72 4.32
N GLY A 137 -2.15 -9.95 4.80
CA GLY A 137 -0.87 -10.66 4.78
C GLY A 137 0.22 -9.91 5.55
N ASP A 138 1.29 -9.48 4.87
CA ASP A 138 2.43 -8.75 5.46
C ASP A 138 2.32 -7.21 5.35
N GLN A 139 1.13 -6.71 5.04
CA GLN A 139 0.86 -5.29 4.79
C GLN A 139 -0.19 -4.73 5.73
N ALA A 140 -0.06 -3.46 6.07
CA ALA A 140 -1.00 -2.74 6.91
C ALA A 140 -1.46 -1.44 6.23
N ILE A 141 -2.77 -1.20 6.22
CA ILE A 141 -3.38 0.02 5.70
C ILE A 141 -4.21 0.71 6.79
N ASP A 142 -3.91 1.97 7.06
CA ASP A 142 -4.71 2.83 7.93
C ASP A 142 -6.02 3.20 7.23
N LEU A 143 -7.15 2.93 7.90
CA LEU A 143 -8.49 3.11 7.34
C LEU A 143 -9.06 4.52 7.51
N SER A 144 -8.35 5.45 8.15
CA SER A 144 -8.86 6.80 8.44
C SER A 144 -9.29 7.55 7.19
N ALA A 145 -8.51 7.49 6.11
CA ALA A 145 -8.84 8.12 4.83
C ALA A 145 -10.12 7.51 4.22
N ALA A 146 -10.23 6.17 4.21
CA ALA A 146 -11.39 5.46 3.67
C ALA A 146 -12.69 5.69 4.48
N LEU A 147 -12.57 5.95 5.79
CA LEU A 147 -13.72 6.12 6.70
C LEU A 147 -14.11 7.59 6.92
N THR A 148 -13.25 8.56 6.61
CA THR A 148 -13.57 10.00 6.74
C THR A 148 -14.49 10.47 5.60
N GLU A 149 -14.25 9.99 4.38
CA GLU A 149 -15.09 10.23 3.21
C GLU A 149 -15.60 8.89 2.64
N PRO A 150 -16.48 8.19 3.39
CA PRO A 150 -16.87 6.84 3.03
C PRO A 150 -17.63 6.81 1.70
N ARG A 151 -17.18 5.91 0.83
CA ARG A 151 -17.88 5.55 -0.39
C ARG A 151 -18.95 4.50 -0.07
N PRO A 152 -20.14 4.56 -0.71
CA PRO A 152 -21.15 3.52 -0.57
C PRO A 152 -20.60 2.12 -0.87
N LEU A 153 -21.00 1.14 -0.06
CA LEU A 153 -20.52 -0.26 -0.15
C LEU A 153 -20.85 -0.92 -1.50
N ALA A 154 -22.08 -0.76 -2.00
CA ALA A 154 -22.56 -1.39 -3.23
C ALA A 154 -22.32 -0.51 -4.47
N GLN A 155 -21.07 -0.12 -4.72
CA GLN A 155 -20.68 0.51 -5.99
C GLN A 155 -20.04 -0.51 -6.92
N ASN A 156 -20.34 -0.41 -8.22
CA ASN A 156 -19.61 -1.18 -9.22
C ASN A 156 -18.14 -0.75 -9.21
N ALA A 157 -17.21 -1.64 -8.85
CA ALA A 157 -15.77 -1.37 -8.94
C ALA A 157 -15.32 -1.14 -10.39
N SER A 158 -16.16 -1.49 -11.38
CA SER A 158 -15.95 -1.09 -12.78
C SER A 158 -15.90 0.44 -13.00
N ASN A 159 -16.27 1.25 -12.00
CA ASN A 159 -16.13 2.71 -12.03
C ASN A 159 -14.79 3.20 -11.47
N ALA A 160 -14.05 2.36 -10.74
CA ALA A 160 -12.69 2.69 -10.29
C ALA A 160 -11.75 2.56 -11.50
N ILE A 161 -11.13 3.67 -11.89
CA ILE A 161 -10.13 3.65 -12.97
C ILE A 161 -8.89 2.96 -12.42
N GLN A 162 -8.68 1.72 -12.85
CA GLN A 162 -7.42 1.03 -12.58
C GLN A 162 -6.29 1.80 -13.29
N PRO A 163 -5.22 2.15 -12.58
CA PRO A 163 -4.14 2.91 -13.18
C PRO A 163 -3.46 2.07 -14.24
N GLU A 164 -3.32 2.66 -15.43
CA GLU A 164 -2.44 2.11 -16.44
C GLU A 164 -1.00 2.19 -15.93
N HIS A 165 -0.23 1.13 -16.17
CA HIS A 165 1.19 1.13 -15.91
C HIS A 165 1.98 1.05 -17.22
N ILE A 166 3.12 1.74 -17.24
CA ILE A 166 4.11 1.63 -18.31
C ILE A 166 5.42 1.11 -17.72
N GLU A 167 6.11 0.26 -18.46
CA GLU A 167 7.43 -0.23 -18.10
C GLU A 167 8.50 0.69 -18.68
N VAL A 168 9.44 1.12 -17.82
CA VAL A 168 10.54 2.03 -18.18
C VAL A 168 11.83 1.60 -17.52
N ASP A 169 12.97 1.91 -18.13
CA ASP A 169 14.27 1.60 -17.56
C ASP A 169 14.78 2.75 -16.70
N VAL A 170 15.25 2.45 -15.49
CA VAL A 170 15.88 3.44 -14.62
C VAL A 170 17.37 3.56 -14.95
N VAL A 171 17.78 4.74 -15.40
CA VAL A 171 19.16 5.00 -15.83
C VAL A 171 19.99 5.74 -14.79
N GLU A 172 19.34 6.48 -13.88
CA GLU A 172 20.02 7.21 -12.79
C GLU A 172 19.11 7.33 -11.57
N VAL A 173 19.70 7.26 -10.38
CA VAL A 173 19.06 7.63 -9.11
C VAL A 173 19.66 8.93 -8.59
N VAL A 174 18.84 9.98 -8.57
CA VAL A 174 19.23 11.35 -8.18
C VAL A 174 19.27 11.45 -6.66
N ASP A 175 18.19 11.05 -6.00
CA ASP A 175 18.05 11.05 -4.53
C ASP A 175 17.04 9.98 -4.07
N ALA A 176 16.63 10.03 -2.80
CA ALA A 176 15.72 9.06 -2.20
C ALA A 176 14.31 9.02 -2.81
N GLU A 177 13.85 10.06 -3.50
CA GLU A 177 12.53 10.11 -4.14
C GLU A 177 12.57 10.44 -5.64
N THR A 178 13.75 10.63 -6.22
CA THR A 178 13.91 11.12 -7.59
C THR A 178 14.82 10.21 -8.41
N ILE A 179 14.34 9.82 -9.60
CA ILE A 179 15.08 9.01 -10.57
C ILE A 179 15.03 9.65 -11.96
N VAL A 180 15.93 9.22 -12.84
CA VAL A 180 15.85 9.45 -14.27
C VAL A 180 15.54 8.12 -14.94
N ILE A 181 14.50 8.12 -15.76
CA ILE A 181 14.10 6.98 -16.58
C ILE A 181 14.46 7.25 -18.04
N GLU A 182 14.69 6.18 -18.80
CA GLU A 182 14.76 6.21 -20.26
C GLU A 182 13.56 5.46 -20.83
N LEU A 183 12.87 6.10 -21.77
CA LEU A 183 11.81 5.48 -22.57
C LEU A 183 11.95 5.96 -24.02
N ASP A 184 11.96 5.03 -24.97
CA ASP A 184 12.14 5.32 -26.40
C ASP A 184 13.37 6.21 -26.72
N GLY A 185 14.45 6.07 -25.95
CA GLY A 185 15.68 6.86 -26.07
C GLY A 185 15.55 8.32 -25.60
N ILE A 186 14.54 8.63 -24.78
CA ILE A 186 14.31 9.93 -24.16
C ILE A 186 14.41 9.78 -22.65
N GLU A 187 15.26 10.59 -22.04
CA GLU A 187 15.36 10.69 -20.57
C GLU A 187 14.27 11.59 -20.00
N GLN A 188 13.69 11.17 -18.86
CA GLN A 188 12.70 11.93 -18.12
C GLN A 188 12.93 11.75 -16.61
N THR A 189 12.93 12.85 -15.87
CA THR A 189 12.99 12.81 -14.40
C THR A 189 11.62 12.46 -13.83
N VAL A 190 11.60 11.54 -12.86
CA VAL A 190 10.41 11.09 -12.14
C VAL A 190 10.63 11.34 -10.64
N ARG A 191 9.68 12.03 -10.00
CA ARG A 191 9.58 12.19 -8.55
C ARG A 191 8.48 11.30 -8.01
N TYR A 192 8.77 10.62 -6.91
CA TYR A 192 7.83 9.71 -6.27
C TYR A 192 6.70 10.45 -5.58
N LEU A 193 5.57 9.76 -5.43
CA LEU A 193 4.42 10.23 -4.67
C LEU A 193 4.45 9.70 -3.23
N GLY A 194 3.94 10.52 -2.31
CA GLY A 194 3.63 10.12 -0.94
C GLY A 194 4.78 10.15 0.06
N LEU A 195 5.94 10.71 -0.32
CA LEU A 195 7.13 10.77 0.51
C LEU A 195 7.48 12.20 0.94
N ASP A 196 8.07 12.30 2.12
CA ASP A 196 8.94 13.38 2.55
C ASP A 196 10.27 12.75 2.99
N VAL A 197 11.35 13.08 2.27
CA VAL A 197 12.65 12.42 2.38
C VAL A 197 13.70 13.34 3.02
N PRO A 198 14.65 12.80 3.80
CA PRO A 198 15.80 13.56 4.26
C PRO A 198 16.67 13.99 3.05
N THR A 199 17.14 15.23 3.05
CA THR A 199 17.91 15.83 1.95
C THR A 199 19.21 16.47 2.44
N ASP A 200 20.16 16.68 1.53
CA ASP A 200 21.43 17.37 1.82
C ASP A 200 22.14 16.81 3.08
N ASP A 201 22.33 17.65 4.10
CA ASP A 201 23.00 17.30 5.37
C ASP A 201 22.03 16.71 6.43
N ASP A 202 20.77 16.43 6.07
CA ASP A 202 19.80 15.82 6.97
C ASP A 202 20.28 14.42 7.40
N CYS A 203 19.96 14.05 8.65
CA CYS A 203 20.23 12.71 9.13
C CYS A 203 19.52 11.68 8.24
N TYR A 204 20.26 10.65 7.83
CA TYR A 204 19.78 9.53 7.00
C TYR A 204 19.61 9.84 5.50
N ALA A 205 19.98 11.04 5.00
CA ALA A 205 19.85 11.39 3.57
C ALA A 205 20.64 10.45 2.63
N ASP A 206 21.91 10.18 2.96
CA ASP A 206 22.78 9.29 2.18
C ASP A 206 22.27 7.84 2.18
N ASP A 207 21.86 7.34 3.35
CA ASP A 207 21.35 5.96 3.51
C ASP A 207 20.01 5.80 2.78
N ALA A 208 19.14 6.80 2.81
CA ALA A 208 17.88 6.80 2.08
C ALA A 208 18.10 6.78 0.55
N THR A 209 19.04 7.58 0.05
CA THR A 209 19.39 7.59 -1.37
C THR A 209 20.05 6.27 -1.79
N ALA A 210 20.90 5.70 -0.94
CA ALA A 210 21.51 4.39 -1.18
C ALA A 210 20.45 3.27 -1.24
N LEU A 211 19.46 3.30 -0.35
CA LEU A 211 18.35 2.36 -0.40
C LEU A 211 17.55 2.50 -1.69
N ASN A 212 17.18 3.72 -2.10
CA ASN A 212 16.47 3.91 -3.37
C ASN A 212 17.27 3.33 -4.54
N ARG A 213 18.59 3.58 -4.58
CA ARG A 213 19.50 3.01 -5.57
C ARG A 213 19.44 1.49 -5.62
N ASP A 214 19.53 0.82 -4.48
CA ASP A 214 19.42 -0.64 -4.39
C ASP A 214 18.05 -1.16 -4.87
N LEU A 215 16.99 -0.38 -4.65
CA LEU A 215 15.63 -0.74 -5.04
C LEU A 215 15.37 -0.59 -6.55
N VAL A 216 15.97 0.39 -7.24
CA VAL A 216 15.52 0.75 -8.60
C VAL A 216 16.62 0.90 -9.65
N GLU A 217 17.89 1.15 -9.28
CA GLU A 217 18.92 1.49 -10.26
C GLU A 217 19.20 0.34 -11.24
N GLY A 218 19.16 0.63 -12.55
CA GLY A 218 19.39 -0.34 -13.61
C GLY A 218 18.28 -1.40 -13.76
N LYS A 219 17.12 -1.19 -13.12
CA LYS A 219 15.95 -2.06 -13.24
C LYS A 219 14.90 -1.46 -14.18
N THR A 220 14.09 -2.33 -14.76
CA THR A 220 12.84 -1.94 -15.41
C THR A 220 11.76 -1.82 -14.34
N VAL A 221 11.17 -0.64 -14.19
CA VAL A 221 10.13 -0.33 -13.20
C VAL A 221 8.80 -0.04 -13.90
N ARG A 222 7.70 -0.19 -13.17
CA ARG A 222 6.36 0.22 -13.59
C ARG A 222 6.02 1.58 -13.01
N LEU A 223 5.59 2.51 -13.87
CA LEU A 223 5.11 3.83 -13.45
C LEU A 223 3.60 3.87 -13.50
N GLU A 224 2.97 4.41 -12.46
CA GLU A 224 1.54 4.73 -12.44
C GLU A 224 1.34 6.23 -12.22
N ARG A 225 0.41 6.82 -12.97
CA ARG A 225 0.00 8.21 -12.78
C ARG A 225 -1.30 8.25 -11.98
N GLN A 226 -1.34 9.06 -10.93
CA GLN A 226 -2.59 9.44 -10.26
C GLN A 226 -3.26 10.62 -10.98
N ALA A 227 -3.42 11.76 -10.31
CA ALA A 227 -4.03 12.96 -10.90
C ALA A 227 -2.97 13.89 -11.51
N THR A 228 -1.93 14.22 -10.73
CA THR A 228 -0.88 15.14 -11.15
C THR A 228 0.01 14.46 -12.19
N ASP A 229 0.26 15.16 -13.31
CA ASP A 229 1.18 14.68 -14.34
C ASP A 229 2.62 15.07 -14.03
N VAL A 230 2.84 16.38 -13.88
CA VAL A 230 4.16 16.98 -13.73
C VAL A 230 4.16 17.96 -12.57
N ASP A 231 5.29 18.05 -11.88
CA ASP A 231 5.52 19.07 -10.87
C ASP A 231 5.93 20.42 -11.50
N ALA A 232 6.14 21.43 -10.66
CA ALA A 232 6.54 22.77 -11.11
C ALA A 232 7.93 22.83 -11.77
N ARG A 233 8.76 21.80 -11.59
CA ARG A 233 10.10 21.67 -12.19
C ARG A 233 10.07 20.88 -13.50
N GLY A 234 8.92 20.31 -13.86
CA GLY A 234 8.75 19.49 -15.06
C GLY A 234 9.07 18.02 -14.85
N ASN A 235 9.28 17.58 -13.61
CA ASN A 235 9.43 16.15 -13.32
C ASN A 235 8.07 15.48 -13.43
N TRP A 236 8.04 14.26 -13.96
CA TRP A 236 6.86 13.41 -13.86
C TRP A 236 6.62 13.05 -12.40
N VAL A 237 5.35 13.01 -12.01
CA VAL A 237 4.93 12.66 -10.65
C VAL A 237 4.24 11.30 -10.71
N ARG A 238 4.87 10.26 -10.15
CA ARG A 238 4.43 8.86 -10.34
C ARG A 238 4.52 8.06 -9.06
N ASP A 239 3.65 7.06 -8.96
CA ASP A 239 3.92 5.89 -8.11
C ASP A 239 4.85 4.97 -8.89
N VAL A 240 5.92 4.52 -8.23
CA VAL A 240 6.96 3.71 -8.86
C VAL A 240 6.95 2.32 -8.25
N TRP A 241 6.78 1.31 -9.09
CA TRP A 241 6.72 -0.09 -8.71
C TRP A 241 7.94 -0.82 -9.25
N ALA A 242 8.71 -1.46 -8.38
CA ALA A 242 9.90 -2.21 -8.76
C ALA A 242 9.65 -3.72 -8.65
N PRO A 243 10.29 -4.53 -9.52
CA PRO A 243 10.21 -5.97 -9.43
C PRO A 243 11.05 -6.50 -8.26
N ALA A 244 10.47 -7.41 -7.50
CA ALA A 244 11.15 -8.26 -6.54
C ALA A 244 11.78 -9.47 -7.25
N ALA A 245 12.73 -10.14 -6.58
CA ALA A 245 13.42 -11.29 -7.13
C ALA A 245 12.51 -12.51 -7.40
N ASP A 246 11.34 -12.55 -6.75
CA ASP A 246 10.32 -13.59 -6.91
C ASP A 246 9.26 -13.26 -7.97
N GLY A 247 9.45 -12.16 -8.73
CA GLY A 247 8.56 -11.75 -9.81
C GLY A 247 7.40 -10.86 -9.38
N ARG A 248 7.22 -10.61 -8.07
CA ARG A 248 6.21 -9.67 -7.55
C ARG A 248 6.63 -8.23 -7.79
N PHE A 249 5.67 -7.31 -7.78
CA PHE A 249 5.95 -5.88 -7.76
C PHE A 249 5.68 -5.31 -6.36
N PHE A 250 6.53 -4.39 -5.92
CA PHE A 250 6.33 -3.63 -4.68
C PHE A 250 6.39 -2.13 -4.98
N LEU A 251 5.64 -1.35 -4.20
CA LEU A 251 5.64 0.10 -4.31
C LEU A 251 6.91 0.64 -3.65
N VAL A 252 7.75 1.35 -4.40
CA VAL A 252 9.06 1.83 -3.93
C VAL A 252 8.90 2.82 -2.77
N SER A 253 7.88 3.68 -2.82
CA SER A 253 7.60 4.61 -1.72
C SER A 253 7.18 3.89 -0.44
N GLU A 254 6.45 2.78 -0.54
CA GLU A 254 6.12 1.97 0.63
C GLU A 254 7.36 1.32 1.23
N GLU A 255 8.23 0.72 0.41
CA GLU A 255 9.44 0.07 0.90
C GLU A 255 10.38 1.10 1.58
N LEU A 256 10.53 2.30 1.01
CA LEU A 256 11.31 3.38 1.62
C LEU A 256 10.74 3.81 2.99
N VAL A 257 9.42 3.90 3.13
CA VAL A 257 8.77 4.23 4.41
C VAL A 257 8.90 3.08 5.40
N SER A 258 8.71 1.84 4.96
CA SER A 258 8.81 0.61 5.76
C SER A 258 10.21 0.35 6.32
N GLU A 259 11.25 0.76 5.60
CA GLU A 259 12.65 0.71 6.08
C GLU A 259 13.03 1.94 6.92
N GLY A 260 12.13 2.92 7.07
CA GLY A 260 12.40 4.17 7.76
C GLY A 260 13.41 5.05 7.03
N ALA A 261 13.52 4.94 5.71
CA ALA A 261 14.33 5.81 4.86
C ALA A 261 13.60 7.12 4.48
N ALA A 262 12.27 7.13 4.59
CA ALA A 262 11.44 8.29 4.34
C ALA A 262 10.30 8.39 5.36
N THR A 263 9.70 9.58 5.45
CA THR A 263 8.44 9.78 6.15
C THR A 263 7.30 9.98 5.14
N VAL A 264 6.06 9.87 5.60
CA VAL A 264 4.88 10.02 4.75
C VAL A 264 4.63 11.49 4.44
N GLY A 265 4.64 11.86 3.16
CA GLY A 265 4.43 13.21 2.65
C GLY A 265 3.33 13.25 1.59
N ILE A 266 2.06 13.23 2.01
CA ILE A 266 0.92 13.21 1.10
C ILE A 266 0.61 14.61 0.54
N SER A 267 0.40 14.68 -0.78
CA SER A 267 -0.05 15.88 -1.45
C SER A 267 -1.30 15.58 -2.28
N GLU A 268 -2.41 16.22 -1.91
CA GLU A 268 -3.63 16.18 -2.70
C GLU A 268 -3.38 16.64 -4.14
N PRO A 269 -4.12 16.09 -5.13
CA PRO A 269 -5.13 15.03 -4.99
C PRO A 269 -4.56 13.60 -5.10
N ASN A 270 -3.24 13.40 -4.92
CA ASN A 270 -2.58 12.11 -5.11
C ASN A 270 -2.51 11.32 -3.79
N THR A 271 -3.63 10.73 -3.36
CA THR A 271 -3.77 10.10 -2.04
C THR A 271 -4.03 8.59 -2.09
N ARG A 272 -3.92 7.93 -3.26
CA ARG A 272 -4.31 6.51 -3.47
C ARG A 272 -3.67 5.53 -2.46
N TYR A 273 -2.42 5.76 -2.07
CA TYR A 273 -1.67 4.88 -1.17
C TYR A 273 -1.46 5.48 0.23
N GLU A 274 -2.15 6.58 0.56
CA GLU A 274 -1.96 7.29 1.84
C GLU A 274 -2.11 6.37 3.04
N GLY A 275 -3.21 5.61 3.13
CA GLY A 275 -3.43 4.70 4.25
C GLY A 275 -2.33 3.63 4.35
N TRP A 276 -1.86 3.10 3.23
CA TRP A 276 -0.84 2.05 3.20
C TRP A 276 0.53 2.58 3.66
N LEU A 277 0.90 3.77 3.18
CA LEU A 277 2.12 4.45 3.62
C LEU A 277 2.05 4.82 5.10
N LEU A 278 0.92 5.30 5.60
CA LEU A 278 0.73 5.62 7.02
C LEU A 278 0.82 4.37 7.92
N GLY A 279 0.19 3.27 7.51
CA GLY A 279 0.29 1.98 8.20
C GLY A 279 1.74 1.49 8.28
N SER A 280 2.44 1.52 7.14
CA SER A 280 3.85 1.13 7.02
C SER A 280 4.77 2.00 7.89
N GLN A 281 4.55 3.31 7.91
CA GLN A 281 5.30 4.23 8.77
C GLN A 281 5.09 3.93 10.26
N SER A 282 3.87 3.57 10.67
CA SER A 282 3.57 3.24 12.06
C SER A 282 4.38 2.02 12.52
N VAL A 283 4.50 1.01 11.67
CA VAL A 283 5.33 -0.18 11.92
C VAL A 283 6.81 0.21 11.99
N ALA A 284 7.33 0.96 11.01
CA ALA A 284 8.72 1.40 10.99
C ALA A 284 9.11 2.22 12.23
N LYS A 285 8.21 3.09 12.70
CA LYS A 285 8.36 3.85 13.95
C LYS A 285 8.42 2.95 15.18
N ALA A 286 7.47 2.02 15.31
CA ALA A 286 7.40 1.11 16.44
C ALA A 286 8.64 0.22 16.55
N GLU A 287 9.21 -0.18 15.41
CA GLU A 287 10.41 -0.99 15.32
C GLU A 287 11.73 -0.19 15.30
N GLN A 288 11.66 1.14 15.38
CA GLN A 288 12.82 2.04 15.32
C GLN A 288 13.71 1.80 14.08
N ARG A 289 13.10 1.50 12.92
CA ARG A 289 13.83 1.28 11.67
C ARG A 289 14.38 2.59 11.10
N GLY A 290 15.47 2.50 10.34
CA GLY A 290 16.10 3.61 9.64
C GLY A 290 16.25 4.88 10.48
N LEU A 291 15.73 6.00 9.97
CA LEU A 291 15.78 7.31 10.61
C LEU A 291 15.16 7.31 12.02
N TRP A 292 14.16 6.46 12.30
CA TRP A 292 13.47 6.40 13.60
C TRP A 292 14.39 5.91 14.73
N GLY A 293 15.35 5.04 14.41
CA GLY A 293 16.37 4.58 15.35
C GLY A 293 17.70 5.34 15.24
N ALA A 294 18.11 5.67 14.02
CA ALA A 294 19.42 6.27 13.74
C ALA A 294 19.48 7.77 14.11
N CYS A 295 18.39 8.51 13.92
CA CYS A 295 18.36 9.96 14.10
C CYS A 295 17.83 10.40 15.48
N ALA A 296 17.35 9.47 16.31
CA ALA A 296 16.77 9.73 17.63
C ALA A 296 17.79 10.13 18.73
N GLY A 297 18.98 10.60 18.34
CA GLY A 297 19.98 11.22 19.22
C GLY A 297 19.56 12.62 19.66
N GLY A 298 18.40 12.74 20.33
CA GLY A 298 17.85 14.02 20.73
C GLY A 298 16.79 14.04 21.81
N VAL A 299 16.07 12.95 22.13
CA VAL A 299 15.36 12.72 23.40
C VAL A 299 14.72 11.34 23.34
N GLY A 300 15.03 10.50 24.33
CA GLY A 300 14.33 9.23 24.50
C GLY A 300 12.90 9.48 24.94
N GLU A 301 11.95 9.06 24.12
CA GLU A 301 10.59 8.75 24.55
C GLU A 301 10.33 7.30 24.15
N ILE A 302 10.35 6.41 25.15
CA ILE A 302 10.00 5.01 24.96
C ILE A 302 8.50 4.98 24.74
N ALA A 303 8.07 4.75 23.49
CA ALA A 303 6.66 4.58 23.18
C ALA A 303 6.17 3.24 23.75
N THR A 304 5.49 3.29 24.91
CA THR A 304 4.64 2.20 25.39
C THR A 304 3.25 2.38 24.78
N SER A 305 3.04 1.86 23.57
CA SER A 305 1.70 1.58 23.06
C SER A 305 1.73 0.20 22.38
N PRO A 306 0.78 -0.71 22.66
CA PRO A 306 0.64 -1.94 21.88
C PRO A 306 0.24 -1.54 20.45
N GLN A 307 1.18 -1.63 19.53
CA GLN A 307 1.02 -1.27 18.12
C GLN A 307 1.14 -2.52 17.25
N VAL A 308 0.44 -2.51 16.13
CA VAL A 308 0.37 -3.61 15.16
C VAL A 308 1.77 -3.94 14.65
N VAL A 309 2.23 -5.16 14.92
CA VAL A 309 3.45 -5.72 14.33
C VAL A 309 3.01 -6.76 13.31
N ALA A 310 2.86 -6.36 12.05
CA ALA A 310 2.74 -7.32 10.96
C ALA A 310 4.14 -7.95 10.74
N PRO A 311 4.32 -9.27 10.93
CA PRO A 311 5.62 -9.90 10.68
C PRO A 311 5.93 -9.85 9.18
N ARG A 312 7.04 -9.21 8.78
CA ARG A 312 7.52 -9.23 7.39
C ARG A 312 8.85 -9.97 7.28
N PRO A 313 9.03 -10.88 6.30
CA PRO A 313 10.35 -11.41 5.96
C PRO A 313 11.21 -10.34 5.27
N ASP A 314 12.50 -10.24 5.65
CA ASP A 314 13.48 -9.34 5.02
C ASP A 314 13.55 -9.56 3.50
N ARG A 315 12.98 -8.64 2.71
CA ARG A 315 13.02 -8.70 1.23
C ARG A 315 14.42 -8.39 0.68
N ILE A 316 15.26 -7.72 1.47
CA ILE A 316 16.62 -7.28 1.09
C ILE A 316 17.64 -8.43 1.10
N THR A 317 17.44 -9.49 1.90
CA THR A 317 18.45 -10.58 2.01
C THR A 317 18.61 -11.37 0.69
N ALA A 318 17.65 -11.30 -0.23
CA ALA A 318 17.72 -11.94 -1.54
C ALA A 318 18.60 -11.19 -2.57
N LEU A 319 19.00 -9.93 -2.31
CA LEU A 319 19.74 -9.09 -3.27
C LEU A 319 21.26 -9.00 -3.01
N ARG A 320 21.76 -9.48 -1.85
CA ARG A 320 23.20 -9.41 -1.54
C ARG A 320 23.93 -10.69 -1.96
N LYS A 321 24.56 -10.69 -3.14
CA LYS A 321 25.64 -11.66 -3.43
C LYS A 321 26.78 -11.44 -2.41
N PRO A 322 27.27 -12.49 -1.73
CA PRO A 322 28.42 -12.33 -0.83
C PRO A 322 29.67 -11.94 -1.64
N PRO A 323 30.58 -11.13 -1.07
CA PRO A 323 31.81 -10.74 -1.75
C PRO A 323 32.67 -11.98 -2.01
N MET A 324 32.99 -12.20 -3.29
CA MET A 324 33.91 -13.23 -3.73
C MET A 324 35.33 -12.88 -3.26
N HIS A 325 35.75 -13.41 -2.11
CA HIS A 325 37.15 -13.38 -1.70
C HIS A 325 37.95 -14.37 -2.55
N ILE A 326 38.63 -13.85 -3.58
CA ILE A 326 39.72 -14.56 -4.25
C ILE A 326 40.90 -14.61 -3.28
N THR A 327 41.09 -15.73 -2.60
CA THR A 327 42.37 -16.05 -1.95
C THR A 327 43.21 -16.87 -2.93
N ARG A 328 44.26 -16.25 -3.47
CA ARG A 328 45.34 -16.98 -4.15
C ARG A 328 46.06 -17.83 -3.12
N ILE A 329 46.04 -19.15 -3.29
CA ILE A 329 46.95 -20.07 -2.60
C ILE A 329 48.23 -20.14 -3.44
N SER A 330 49.35 -19.77 -2.83
CA SER A 330 50.71 -20.11 -3.28
C SER A 330 51.22 -21.24 -2.42
#